data_AF-A0A0A1T1I2-F1
#
_entry.id   AF-A0A0A1T1I2-F1
#
_cell.length_a   1.000
_cell.length_b   1.000
_cell.length_c   1.000
_cell.angle_alpha   90.00
_cell.angle_beta   90.00
_cell.angle_gamma   90.00
#
_symmetry.space_group_name_H-M   'P 1'
#
loop_
_entity.id
_entity.type
_entity.pdbx_description
1 polymer ?
#
loop_
_entity_poly.entity_id
_entity_poly.type
_entity_poly.pdbx_seq_one_letter_code
_entity_poly.pdbx_strand_id
1 'polypeptide(L)'
;MRSGEDKLPRISYTVNGINQVTSMTVDARSSPGFENLPPELREMLSGQQTDMQTFVQKLTAPATEAMARSQQAMSRLAYAGHLGNAVDLDTIFSHLKLLHAIQMLKEDIGYSNGLWNIWDAEALAMPKADEASKAHALSRLREKRWAIFVARAVDRYEAWWRTLPSDMLQQRDVASPDSPKFMGYMLGDQGMTWTADMLPPLDVLMAMHSHMLNPHSFLEDTMRQGLRALWASGLPWRLLNSVIAKDSRYTVTEETKAHWVARTGRNWDNTEDPSTKQIQCPFCPAQNHVPWTTCGRAEADVYRAPASELQLIGNGYGDGQFFHTCPSCGQQNYKELLPVTRFIHDVDLLLRYSVPMPGTILTPFLGTPGLSDTESGSQSFSKVFPNRMLARHEELRNAVCNLLRPLSATANRGRLGMETIKQLIERITTNPAELCKIDGVPFTRDYKSLPRTAQLATRQMMSRYWGNLSIFALDLCGAVMRQGSFIEKMVRLDWLHSPSGQHTANRIIIKYGRFLQVMKRFPRILAVPTLDVDLAWHTHQLNPGHYYLYTLREVGKFINHDDKVGETKLSEAFARTSRIYQTLFREAYNECTCWYCEGKGISSPQWS
;
A
#
# COMPACT_ATOMS: atom_id res chain seq x y z
N MET A 1 8.95 21.70 34.25
CA MET A 1 10.14 22.49 33.82
C MET A 1 9.88 22.98 32.41
N ARG A 2 10.30 24.22 32.12
CA ARG A 2 9.77 25.11 31.07
C ARG A 2 9.74 24.53 29.65
N SER A 3 8.64 24.83 28.95
CA SER A 3 8.37 24.64 27.53
C SER A 3 9.34 25.43 26.63
N GLY A 4 10.04 24.72 25.75
CA GLY A 4 10.65 25.32 24.57
C GLY A 4 9.62 25.32 23.44
N GLU A 5 8.97 26.46 23.23
CA GLU A 5 8.18 26.70 22.02
C GLU A 5 9.15 26.82 20.84
N ASP A 6 9.18 25.82 19.97
CA ASP A 6 9.69 26.00 18.61
C ASP A 6 8.76 27.00 17.90
N LYS A 7 9.24 28.25 17.79
CA LYS A 7 8.49 29.32 17.13
C LYS A 7 8.36 28.99 15.64
N LEU A 8 7.13 28.65 15.23
CA LEU A 8 6.70 28.66 13.83
C LEU A 8 7.07 30.00 13.16
N PRO A 9 7.34 30.02 11.84
CA PRO A 9 7.70 31.25 11.14
C PRO A 9 6.61 32.31 11.29
N ARG A 10 7.02 33.57 11.56
CA ARG A 10 6.11 34.72 11.55
C ARG A 10 5.60 34.95 10.13
N ILE A 11 4.32 34.67 9.91
CA ILE A 11 3.60 35.01 8.68
C ILE A 11 2.97 36.38 8.89
N SER A 12 3.40 37.36 8.09
CA SER A 12 2.78 38.69 8.05
C SER A 12 1.89 38.77 6.81
N TYR A 13 0.63 39.12 6.98
CA TYR A 13 -0.30 39.36 5.87
C TYR A 13 -0.91 40.75 5.96
N THR A 14 -1.17 41.34 4.80
CA THR A 14 -1.94 42.58 4.66
C THR A 14 -3.30 42.22 4.08
N VAL A 15 -4.38 42.76 4.65
CA VAL A 15 -5.76 42.53 4.21
C VAL A 15 -6.37 43.85 3.73
N ASN A 16 -7.17 43.81 2.66
CA ASN A 16 -7.95 44.97 2.20
C ASN A 16 -9.25 45.14 3.02
N GLY A 17 -10.02 46.20 2.75
CA GLY A 17 -11.27 46.53 3.44
C GLY A 17 -12.41 45.50 3.31
N ILE A 18 -12.20 44.38 2.60
CA ILE A 18 -13.12 43.22 2.54
C ILE A 18 -12.46 41.92 3.03
N ASN A 19 -11.39 42.02 3.84
CA ASN A 19 -10.65 40.88 4.41
C ASN A 19 -10.03 39.91 3.38
N GLN A 20 -9.74 40.36 2.16
CA GLN A 20 -8.89 39.60 1.23
C GLN A 20 -7.41 39.90 1.48
N VAL A 21 -6.60 38.85 1.55
CA VAL A 21 -5.14 38.95 1.68
C VAL A 21 -4.56 39.53 0.39
N THR A 22 -3.99 40.73 0.46
CA THR A 22 -3.40 41.44 -0.69
C THR A 22 -1.90 41.21 -0.82
N SER A 23 -1.22 40.83 0.26
CA SER A 23 0.17 40.36 0.24
C SER A 23 0.47 39.51 1.46
N MET A 24 1.33 38.50 1.29
CA MET A 24 1.83 37.65 2.37
C MET A 24 3.35 37.51 2.24
N THR A 25 4.07 37.87 3.30
CA THR A 25 5.55 37.78 3.34
C THR A 25 5.96 36.77 4.41
N VAL A 26 6.78 35.79 4.03
CA VAL A 26 7.32 34.76 4.92
C VAL A 26 8.84 34.91 4.96
N ASP A 27 9.40 35.22 6.13
CA ASP A 27 10.86 35.33 6.29
C ASP A 27 11.51 33.94 6.41
N ALA A 28 11.95 33.41 5.27
CA ALA A 28 12.47 32.05 5.13
C ALA A 28 13.88 31.82 5.73
N ARG A 29 14.61 32.87 6.12
CA ARG A 29 15.97 32.72 6.69
C ARG A 29 15.98 32.21 8.14
N SER A 30 14.83 32.22 8.80
CA SER A 30 14.68 31.88 10.23
C SER A 30 14.15 30.46 10.49
N SER A 31 13.90 29.65 9.45
CA SER A 31 13.29 28.31 9.60
C SER A 31 14.32 27.20 9.90
N PRO A 32 14.06 26.30 10.87
CA PRO A 32 14.85 25.09 11.07
C PRO A 32 14.91 24.26 9.78
N GLY A 33 16.11 23.82 9.38
CA GLY A 33 16.32 22.97 8.20
C GLY A 33 16.56 23.70 6.87
N PHE A 34 16.61 25.04 6.83
CA PHE A 34 17.01 25.79 5.63
C PHE A 34 18.41 25.36 5.13
N GLU A 35 19.35 25.09 6.03
CA GLU A 35 20.72 24.66 5.69
C GLU A 35 20.80 23.26 5.07
N ASN A 36 19.79 22.40 5.32
CA ASN A 36 19.68 21.05 4.78
C ASN A 36 19.05 21.01 3.38
N LEU A 37 18.60 22.15 2.87
CA LEU A 37 18.13 22.26 1.50
C LEU A 37 19.34 22.22 0.54
N PRO A 38 19.19 21.60 -0.64
CA PRO A 38 20.16 21.75 -1.72
C PRO A 38 20.50 23.24 -1.90
N PRO A 39 21.78 23.62 -2.04
CA PRO A 39 22.22 25.03 -2.18
C PRO A 39 21.37 25.83 -3.17
N GLU A 40 20.90 25.18 -4.23
CA GLU A 40 20.14 25.73 -5.34
C GLU A 40 18.66 26.02 -4.97
N LEU A 41 18.09 25.25 -4.04
CA LEU A 41 16.74 25.47 -3.50
C LEU A 41 16.74 26.60 -2.45
N ARG A 42 17.85 26.78 -1.74
CA ARG A 42 18.07 27.94 -0.85
C ARG A 42 18.12 29.24 -1.64
N GLU A 43 18.73 29.22 -2.81
CA GLU A 43 18.86 30.36 -3.73
C GLU A 43 17.50 30.77 -4.33
N MET A 44 16.67 29.79 -4.74
CA MET A 44 15.30 30.06 -5.20
C MET A 44 14.40 30.63 -4.10
N LEU A 45 14.57 30.20 -2.85
CA LEU A 45 13.81 30.67 -1.69
C LEU A 45 14.38 31.98 -1.09
N SER A 46 15.62 32.37 -1.42
CA SER A 46 16.26 33.60 -0.95
C SER A 46 15.96 34.83 -1.82
N GLY A 47 15.22 34.66 -2.92
CA GLY A 47 14.77 35.74 -3.80
C GLY A 47 15.84 36.29 -4.74
N GLN A 48 17.01 35.65 -4.86
CA GLN A 48 17.98 36.01 -5.89
C GLN A 48 17.53 35.41 -7.24
N GLN A 49 17.42 36.28 -8.25
CA GLN A 49 17.11 35.92 -9.64
C GLN A 49 18.19 34.98 -10.20
N THR A 50 18.04 33.68 -9.96
CA THR A 50 18.70 32.65 -10.75
C THR A 50 17.85 32.40 -11.99
N ASP A 51 18.50 32.37 -13.14
CA ASP A 51 17.88 32.03 -14.41
C ASP A 51 17.15 30.68 -14.30
N MET A 52 15.82 30.74 -14.44
CA MET A 52 14.91 29.61 -14.33
C MET A 52 15.25 28.50 -15.34
N GLN A 53 15.89 28.81 -16.46
CA GLN A 53 16.33 27.81 -17.44
C GLN A 53 17.50 26.98 -16.91
N THR A 54 18.50 27.61 -16.29
CA THR A 54 19.64 26.93 -15.65
C THR A 54 19.22 26.10 -14.42
N PHE A 55 18.26 26.61 -13.62
CA PHE A 55 17.62 25.90 -12.49
C PHE A 55 16.93 24.60 -12.92
N VAL A 56 16.14 24.68 -13.99
CA VAL A 56 15.46 23.55 -14.61
C VAL A 56 16.49 22.53 -15.08
N GLN A 57 17.54 22.95 -15.77
CA GLN A 57 18.55 22.06 -16.34
C GLN A 57 19.26 21.19 -15.30
N LYS A 58 19.52 21.72 -14.09
CA LYS A 58 20.18 20.98 -13.00
C LYS A 58 19.26 19.99 -12.28
N LEU A 59 17.96 20.32 -12.13
CA LEU A 59 16.96 19.43 -11.51
C LEU A 59 16.35 18.43 -12.48
N THR A 60 16.35 18.74 -13.79
CA THR A 60 15.99 17.84 -14.89
C THR A 60 17.20 17.13 -15.49
N ALA A 61 18.39 17.24 -14.89
CA ALA A 61 19.56 16.49 -15.32
C ALA A 61 19.17 15.00 -15.35
N PRO A 62 19.26 14.34 -16.52
CA PRO A 62 18.69 13.01 -16.73
C PRO A 62 19.22 12.09 -15.65
N ALA A 63 18.31 11.43 -14.95
CA ALA A 63 18.70 10.37 -14.05
C ALA A 63 19.15 9.19 -14.93
N THR A 64 20.43 9.19 -15.30
CA THR A 64 21.10 8.19 -16.17
C THR A 64 20.54 8.09 -17.60
N GLU A 65 21.42 7.79 -18.56
CA GLU A 65 21.03 7.47 -19.95
C GLU A 65 20.01 6.32 -20.04
N ALA A 66 19.95 5.45 -19.03
CA ALA A 66 18.99 4.35 -18.92
C ALA A 66 17.54 4.84 -18.79
N MET A 67 17.28 5.97 -18.12
CA MET A 67 15.93 6.55 -18.06
C MET A 67 15.51 7.15 -19.39
N ALA A 68 16.41 7.85 -20.08
CA ALA A 68 16.11 8.42 -21.38
C ALA A 68 15.78 7.34 -22.42
N ARG A 69 16.54 6.23 -22.45
CA ARG A 69 16.29 5.08 -23.34
C ARG A 69 15.02 4.31 -22.98
N SER A 70 14.77 4.05 -21.69
CA SER A 70 13.56 3.38 -21.23
C SER A 70 12.30 4.22 -21.52
N GLN A 71 12.40 5.54 -21.37
CA GLN A 71 11.32 6.47 -21.68
C GLN A 71 11.05 6.56 -23.19
N GLN A 72 12.07 6.40 -24.03
CA GLN A 72 11.94 6.37 -25.50
C GLN A 72 11.41 5.03 -26.04
N ALA A 73 11.71 3.90 -25.38
CA ALA A 73 11.17 2.60 -25.72
C ALA A 73 9.69 2.45 -25.28
N MET A 74 9.33 2.96 -24.10
CA MET A 74 7.95 2.92 -23.59
C MET A 74 7.04 3.99 -24.20
N SER A 75 7.58 5.15 -24.63
CA SER A 75 6.78 6.14 -25.37
C SER A 75 6.31 5.62 -26.73
N ARG A 76 7.04 4.69 -27.34
CA ARG A 76 6.60 3.96 -28.55
C ARG A 76 5.45 2.99 -28.27
N LEU A 77 5.41 2.40 -27.07
CA LEU A 77 4.32 1.51 -26.62
C LEU A 77 3.05 2.28 -26.20
N ALA A 78 3.22 3.49 -25.66
CA ALA A 78 2.10 4.36 -25.27
C ALA A 78 1.48 5.14 -26.44
N TYR A 79 2.01 5.00 -27.67
CA TYR A 79 1.54 5.70 -28.85
C TYR A 79 0.46 4.88 -29.59
N ALA A 80 -0.68 4.69 -28.93
CA ALA A 80 -1.90 4.19 -29.56
C ALA A 80 -3.12 4.84 -28.89
N GLY A 81 -3.56 5.97 -29.43
CA GLY A 81 -4.83 6.61 -29.06
C GLY A 81 -4.73 7.75 -28.03
N HIS A 82 -5.76 8.59 -28.03
CA HIS A 82 -5.98 9.62 -27.02
C HIS A 82 -6.36 8.92 -25.71
N LEU A 83 -5.38 8.75 -24.80
CA LEU A 83 -5.68 8.45 -23.40
C LEU A 83 -6.61 9.55 -22.90
N GLY A 84 -7.81 9.17 -22.44
CA GLY A 84 -8.81 10.10 -21.96
C GLY A 84 -8.33 10.89 -20.73
N ASN A 85 -9.26 11.60 -20.08
CA ASN A 85 -8.93 12.32 -18.86
C ASN A 85 -8.45 11.35 -17.76
N ALA A 86 -7.49 11.80 -16.95
CA ALA A 86 -6.95 11.02 -15.83
C ALA A 86 -8.05 10.54 -14.86
N VAL A 87 -9.02 11.43 -14.61
CA VAL A 87 -10.18 11.20 -13.75
C VAL A 87 -11.34 12.01 -14.30
N ASP A 88 -12.56 11.52 -14.15
CA ASP A 88 -13.80 12.25 -14.45
C ASP A 88 -14.68 12.44 -13.21
N LEU A 89 -15.68 13.30 -13.37
CA LEU A 89 -16.63 13.69 -12.32
C LEU A 89 -17.37 12.48 -11.72
N ASP A 90 -17.93 11.64 -12.59
CA ASP A 90 -18.79 10.54 -12.19
C ASP A 90 -18.01 9.50 -11.39
N THR A 91 -16.76 9.27 -11.76
CA THR A 91 -15.85 8.36 -11.07
C THR A 91 -15.46 8.90 -9.70
N ILE A 92 -15.21 10.21 -9.55
CA ILE A 92 -14.95 10.84 -8.23
C ILE A 92 -16.14 10.66 -7.29
N PHE A 93 -17.36 10.95 -7.76
CA PHE A 93 -18.55 10.78 -6.93
C PHE A 93 -18.84 9.31 -6.60
N SER A 94 -18.62 8.41 -7.56
CA SER A 94 -18.74 6.96 -7.31
C SER A 94 -17.74 6.48 -6.27
N HIS A 95 -16.51 7.02 -6.30
CA HIS A 95 -15.51 6.73 -5.28
C HIS A 95 -15.91 7.29 -3.91
N LEU A 96 -16.40 8.53 -3.82
CA LEU A 96 -16.93 9.09 -2.57
C LEU A 96 -18.04 8.21 -1.98
N LYS A 97 -18.98 7.73 -2.79
CA LYS A 97 -20.03 6.79 -2.33
C LYS A 97 -19.44 5.53 -1.70
N LEU A 98 -18.42 4.94 -2.34
CA LEU A 98 -17.72 3.77 -1.79
C LEU A 98 -17.03 4.09 -0.46
N LEU A 99 -16.37 5.25 -0.33
CA LEU A 99 -15.73 5.65 0.92
C LEU A 99 -16.74 5.82 2.06
N HIS A 100 -17.89 6.43 1.79
CA HIS A 100 -18.98 6.51 2.78
C HIS A 100 -19.51 5.13 3.17
N ALA A 101 -19.70 4.22 2.21
CA ALA A 101 -20.13 2.85 2.50
C ALA A 101 -19.13 2.10 3.40
N ILE A 102 -17.83 2.26 3.14
CA ILE A 102 -16.76 1.66 3.98
C ILE A 102 -16.76 2.29 5.38
N GLN A 103 -16.98 3.60 5.51
CA GLN A 103 -17.08 4.26 6.81
C GLN A 103 -18.27 3.75 7.62
N MET A 104 -19.44 3.61 6.99
CA MET A 104 -20.61 3.03 7.65
C MET A 104 -20.34 1.59 8.11
N LEU A 105 -19.70 0.78 7.27
CA LEU A 105 -19.30 -0.58 7.65
C LEU A 105 -18.39 -0.58 8.89
N LYS A 106 -17.41 0.32 8.95
CA LYS A 106 -16.52 0.47 10.12
C LYS A 106 -17.31 0.85 11.38
N GLU A 107 -18.27 1.76 11.26
CA GLU A 107 -19.14 2.16 12.36
C GLU A 107 -20.03 0.99 12.81
N ASP A 108 -20.73 0.32 11.90
CA ASP A 108 -21.61 -0.81 12.20
C ASP A 108 -20.87 -1.90 12.98
N ILE A 109 -19.67 -2.27 12.52
CA ILE A 109 -18.82 -3.26 13.22
C ILE A 109 -18.33 -2.73 14.57
N GLY A 110 -17.92 -1.46 14.63
CA GLY A 110 -17.51 -0.81 15.86
C GLY A 110 -18.64 -0.72 16.89
N TYR A 111 -19.90 -0.57 16.48
CA TYR A 111 -21.06 -0.47 17.37
C TYR A 111 -21.77 -1.81 17.62
N SER A 112 -21.36 -2.89 16.97
CA SER A 112 -21.88 -4.25 17.18
C SER A 112 -21.43 -4.83 18.53
N ASN A 113 -22.15 -4.50 19.61
CA ASN A 113 -21.85 -4.95 20.97
C ASN A 113 -21.82 -6.48 21.06
N GLY A 114 -20.77 -7.04 21.66
CA GLY A 114 -20.61 -8.48 21.88
C GLY A 114 -20.07 -9.26 20.69
N LEU A 115 -19.83 -8.62 19.54
CA LEU A 115 -19.24 -9.29 18.37
C LEU A 115 -17.87 -9.90 18.74
N TRP A 116 -17.72 -11.20 18.51
CA TRP A 116 -16.60 -12.05 18.96
C TRP A 116 -16.33 -12.03 20.46
N ASN A 117 -17.40 -11.91 21.26
CA ASN A 117 -17.36 -11.84 22.72
C ASN A 117 -16.59 -10.62 23.25
N ILE A 118 -16.56 -9.52 22.48
CA ILE A 118 -15.96 -8.25 22.91
C ILE A 118 -17.10 -7.29 23.25
N TRP A 119 -17.38 -7.16 24.54
CA TRP A 119 -18.56 -6.46 25.05
C TRP A 119 -18.25 -5.03 25.49
N ASP A 120 -19.11 -4.07 25.19
CA ASP A 120 -19.01 -2.69 25.70
C ASP A 120 -19.04 -2.65 27.23
N ALA A 121 -19.69 -3.65 27.85
CA ALA A 121 -19.69 -3.87 29.29
C ALA A 121 -18.27 -3.96 29.89
N GLU A 122 -17.26 -4.40 29.13
CA GLU A 122 -15.87 -4.44 29.62
C GLU A 122 -15.33 -3.05 29.94
N ALA A 123 -15.71 -2.04 29.18
CA ALA A 123 -15.36 -0.64 29.44
C ALA A 123 -16.26 -0.03 30.52
N LEU A 124 -17.57 -0.32 30.47
CA LEU A 124 -18.55 0.30 31.37
C LEU A 124 -18.45 -0.20 32.82
N ALA A 125 -18.07 -1.47 33.00
CA ALA A 125 -17.93 -2.10 34.31
C ALA A 125 -16.54 -1.86 34.96
N MET A 126 -15.64 -1.10 34.33
CA MET A 126 -14.30 -0.82 34.86
C MET A 126 -14.37 -0.15 36.24
N PRO A 127 -13.81 -0.77 37.30
CA PRO A 127 -13.88 -0.20 38.64
C PRO A 127 -13.08 1.10 38.72
N LYS A 128 -13.65 2.14 39.35
CA LYS A 128 -12.99 3.43 39.62
C LYS A 128 -12.55 4.23 38.38
N ALA A 129 -13.02 3.86 37.18
CA ALA A 129 -12.79 4.63 35.95
C ALA A 129 -13.77 5.81 35.86
N ASP A 130 -13.27 6.99 35.49
CA ASP A 130 -14.11 8.14 35.15
C ASP A 130 -14.75 7.98 33.76
N GLU A 131 -15.71 8.85 33.43
CA GLU A 131 -16.43 8.77 32.15
C GLU A 131 -15.51 8.96 30.93
N ALA A 132 -14.46 9.77 31.05
CA ALA A 132 -13.47 9.93 29.98
C ALA A 132 -12.68 8.64 29.73
N SER A 133 -12.27 7.94 30.79
CA SER A 133 -11.56 6.67 30.71
C SER A 133 -12.46 5.57 30.14
N LYS A 134 -13.74 5.54 30.52
CA LYS A 134 -14.73 4.61 29.95
C LYS A 134 -14.96 4.89 28.46
N ALA A 135 -15.11 6.16 28.07
CA ALA A 135 -15.27 6.53 26.66
C ALA A 135 -14.04 6.14 25.82
N HIS A 136 -12.83 6.35 26.36
CA HIS A 136 -11.58 5.91 25.73
C HIS A 136 -11.51 4.37 25.62
N ALA A 137 -11.88 3.66 26.68
CA ALA A 137 -11.96 2.20 26.70
C ALA A 137 -12.96 1.67 25.66
N LEU A 138 -14.15 2.28 25.54
CA LEU A 138 -15.12 1.97 24.49
C LEU A 138 -14.49 2.12 23.11
N SER A 139 -13.84 3.25 22.80
CA SER A 139 -13.16 3.46 21.51
C SER A 139 -12.20 2.32 21.19
N ARG A 140 -11.38 1.89 22.17
CA ARG A 140 -10.44 0.78 22.00
C ARG A 140 -11.12 -0.57 21.74
N LEU A 141 -12.27 -0.84 22.35
CA LEU A 141 -13.06 -2.04 22.06
C LEU A 141 -13.60 -2.04 20.62
N ARG A 142 -14.07 -0.88 20.15
CA ARG A 142 -14.55 -0.72 18.76
C ARG A 142 -13.42 -0.90 17.76
N GLU A 143 -12.27 -0.29 18.01
CA GLU A 143 -11.05 -0.45 17.21
C GLU A 143 -10.58 -1.92 17.20
N LYS A 144 -10.69 -2.63 18.33
CA LYS A 144 -10.35 -4.05 18.40
C LYS A 144 -11.27 -4.91 17.53
N ARG A 145 -12.59 -4.70 17.60
CA ARG A 145 -13.55 -5.37 16.71
C ARG A 145 -13.23 -5.05 15.24
N TRP A 146 -13.00 -3.78 14.92
CA TRP A 146 -12.60 -3.39 13.57
C TRP A 146 -11.32 -4.09 13.10
N ALA A 147 -10.28 -4.18 13.93
CA ALA A 147 -9.03 -4.85 13.57
C ALA A 147 -9.22 -6.35 13.26
N ILE A 148 -10.04 -7.05 14.05
CA ILE A 148 -10.39 -8.46 13.80
C ILE A 148 -11.20 -8.59 12.49
N PHE A 149 -12.16 -7.69 12.28
CA PHE A 149 -12.96 -7.64 11.06
C PHE A 149 -12.09 -7.47 9.81
N VAL A 150 -11.13 -6.54 9.86
CA VAL A 150 -10.18 -6.29 8.77
C VAL A 150 -9.30 -7.51 8.51
N ALA A 151 -8.80 -8.18 9.56
CA ALA A 151 -8.02 -9.40 9.40
C ALA A 151 -8.82 -10.52 8.69
N ARG A 152 -10.10 -10.66 9.02
CA ARG A 152 -11.03 -11.57 8.34
C ARG A 152 -11.30 -11.13 6.89
N ALA A 153 -11.51 -9.83 6.65
CA ALA A 153 -11.77 -9.29 5.32
C ALA A 153 -10.60 -9.53 4.35
N VAL A 154 -9.36 -9.37 4.82
CA VAL A 154 -8.15 -9.67 4.04
C VAL A 154 -8.04 -11.16 3.72
N ASP A 155 -8.40 -12.06 4.65
CA ASP A 155 -8.46 -13.49 4.38
C ASP A 155 -9.55 -13.86 3.37
N ARG A 156 -10.71 -13.19 3.43
CA ARG A 156 -11.80 -13.36 2.45
C ARG A 156 -11.39 -12.84 1.07
N TYR A 157 -10.66 -11.72 1.00
CA TYR A 157 -10.06 -11.23 -0.24
C TYR A 157 -9.01 -12.19 -0.80
N GLU A 158 -8.16 -12.78 0.05
CA GLU A 158 -7.20 -13.80 -0.34
C GLU A 158 -7.89 -15.07 -0.87
N ALA A 159 -8.99 -15.50 -0.23
CA ALA A 159 -9.81 -16.61 -0.71
C ALA A 159 -10.39 -16.32 -2.10
N TRP A 160 -10.99 -15.14 -2.31
CA TRP A 160 -11.47 -14.72 -3.62
C TRP A 160 -10.35 -14.66 -4.67
N TRP A 161 -9.21 -14.06 -4.33
CA TRP A 161 -8.05 -13.96 -5.24
C TRP A 161 -7.60 -15.33 -5.75
N ARG A 162 -7.57 -16.36 -4.89
CA ARG A 162 -7.23 -17.75 -5.26
C ARG A 162 -8.22 -18.40 -6.22
N THR A 163 -9.45 -17.88 -6.34
CA THR A 163 -10.46 -18.39 -7.29
C THR A 163 -10.34 -17.77 -8.67
N LEU A 164 -9.43 -16.82 -8.86
CA LEU A 164 -9.21 -16.19 -10.16
C LEU A 164 -8.32 -17.10 -11.04
N PRO A 165 -8.57 -17.17 -12.36
CA PRO A 165 -7.74 -17.95 -13.28
C PRO A 165 -6.27 -17.50 -13.19
N SER A 166 -5.40 -18.41 -12.82
CA SER A 166 -3.98 -18.12 -12.65
C SER A 166 -3.15 -18.69 -13.79
N ASP A 167 -2.24 -17.86 -14.30
CA ASP A 167 -1.19 -18.27 -15.21
C ASP A 167 0.12 -17.58 -14.78
N MET A 168 0.76 -18.16 -13.75
CA MET A 168 1.88 -17.52 -13.06
C MET A 168 3.04 -17.19 -13.99
N LEU A 169 3.65 -16.02 -13.76
CA LEU A 169 4.84 -15.56 -14.47
C LEU A 169 6.02 -16.48 -14.19
N GLN A 170 6.82 -16.79 -15.21
CA GLN A 170 8.02 -17.61 -15.08
C GLN A 170 9.28 -16.84 -15.48
N GLN A 171 10.45 -17.28 -15.04
CA GLN A 171 11.74 -16.64 -15.37
C GLN A 171 11.99 -16.57 -16.89
N ARG A 172 11.53 -17.56 -17.66
CA ARG A 172 11.61 -17.54 -19.13
C ARG A 172 10.84 -16.37 -19.75
N ASP A 173 9.74 -15.97 -19.13
CA ASP A 173 8.93 -14.83 -19.58
C ASP A 173 9.66 -13.51 -19.28
N VAL A 174 10.28 -13.41 -18.10
CA VAL A 174 11.07 -12.24 -17.69
C VAL A 174 12.32 -12.07 -18.56
N ALA A 175 12.91 -13.17 -19.01
CA ALA A 175 14.09 -13.17 -19.87
C ALA A 175 13.80 -12.85 -21.34
N SER A 176 12.53 -12.93 -21.76
CA SER A 176 12.12 -12.70 -23.15
C SER A 176 11.62 -11.25 -23.34
N PRO A 177 12.28 -10.44 -24.19
CA PRO A 177 11.85 -9.07 -24.49
C PRO A 177 10.45 -8.99 -25.11
N ASP A 178 10.03 -10.03 -25.83
CA ASP A 178 8.74 -10.10 -26.52
C ASP A 178 7.66 -10.82 -25.71
N SER A 179 7.94 -11.20 -24.45
CA SER A 179 6.98 -11.95 -23.65
C SER A 179 5.71 -11.13 -23.44
N PRO A 180 4.53 -11.64 -23.85
CA PRO A 180 3.28 -10.98 -23.56
C PRO A 180 3.05 -10.93 -22.04
N LYS A 181 3.58 -11.88 -21.25
CA LYS A 181 3.37 -11.94 -19.80
C LYS A 181 4.22 -10.94 -19.01
N PHE A 182 5.23 -10.33 -19.64
CA PHE A 182 6.14 -9.40 -18.97
C PHE A 182 6.16 -8.02 -19.64
N MET A 183 6.89 -7.86 -20.74
CA MET A 183 6.98 -6.58 -21.45
C MET A 183 5.66 -6.20 -22.14
N GLY A 184 4.98 -7.19 -22.73
CA GLY A 184 3.68 -7.00 -23.36
C GLY A 184 2.48 -7.06 -22.41
N TYR A 185 2.70 -7.13 -21.09
CA TYR A 185 1.60 -7.32 -20.12
C TYR A 185 0.59 -6.16 -20.18
N MET A 186 1.08 -4.97 -20.51
CA MET A 186 0.30 -3.73 -20.57
C MET A 186 -0.39 -3.50 -21.93
N LEU A 187 -0.10 -4.33 -22.94
CA LEU A 187 -0.57 -4.18 -24.32
C LEU A 187 -1.73 -5.13 -24.65
N GLY A 188 -2.28 -5.83 -23.66
CA GLY A 188 -3.39 -6.75 -23.87
C GLY A 188 -4.75 -6.04 -23.85
N ASP A 189 -5.58 -6.27 -24.87
CA ASP A 189 -6.84 -5.54 -25.10
C ASP A 189 -8.08 -6.05 -24.33
N GLN A 190 -7.98 -7.14 -23.58
CA GLN A 190 -9.18 -7.76 -22.96
C GLN A 190 -9.11 -7.66 -21.44
N GLY A 191 -9.66 -6.58 -20.90
CA GLY A 191 -10.04 -6.51 -19.49
C GLY A 191 -11.12 -7.52 -19.16
N MET A 192 -11.18 -7.93 -17.90
CA MET A 192 -12.30 -8.66 -17.33
C MET A 192 -13.59 -7.84 -17.43
N THR A 193 -14.64 -8.40 -18.03
CA THR A 193 -15.97 -7.78 -18.01
C THR A 193 -16.63 -8.09 -16.67
N TRP A 194 -16.84 -7.07 -15.85
CA TRP A 194 -17.56 -7.22 -14.59
C TRP A 194 -19.06 -7.36 -14.84
N THR A 195 -19.68 -8.35 -14.18
CA THR A 195 -21.13 -8.50 -14.09
C THR A 195 -21.58 -8.36 -12.63
N ALA A 196 -22.87 -8.15 -12.39
CA ALA A 196 -23.40 -7.89 -11.05
C ALA A 196 -23.21 -9.08 -10.09
N ASP A 197 -23.24 -10.31 -10.59
CA ASP A 197 -23.00 -11.54 -9.82
C ASP A 197 -21.52 -11.73 -9.43
N MET A 198 -20.60 -11.00 -10.05
CA MET A 198 -19.17 -11.06 -9.75
C MET A 198 -18.75 -10.08 -8.64
N LEU A 199 -19.65 -9.19 -8.21
CA LEU A 199 -19.35 -8.22 -7.17
C LEU A 199 -19.11 -8.91 -5.82
N PRO A 200 -17.95 -8.67 -5.18
CA PRO A 200 -17.67 -9.24 -3.87
C PRO A 200 -18.33 -8.41 -2.74
N PRO A 201 -18.46 -8.98 -1.52
CA PRO A 201 -18.88 -8.25 -0.32
C PRO A 201 -18.09 -6.96 -0.09
N LEU A 202 -18.71 -6.00 0.61
CA LEU A 202 -18.13 -4.66 0.83
C LEU A 202 -16.77 -4.68 1.56
N ASP A 203 -16.56 -5.60 2.49
CA ASP A 203 -15.29 -5.74 3.20
C ASP A 203 -14.16 -6.26 2.30
N VAL A 204 -14.51 -7.11 1.33
CA VAL A 204 -13.58 -7.60 0.29
C VAL A 204 -13.29 -6.51 -0.73
N LEU A 205 -14.29 -5.71 -1.11
CA LEU A 205 -14.10 -4.49 -1.91
C LEU A 205 -13.17 -3.50 -1.22
N MET A 206 -13.30 -3.30 0.09
CA MET A 206 -12.41 -2.45 0.90
C MET A 206 -10.95 -2.94 0.86
N ALA A 207 -10.74 -4.25 1.02
CA ALA A 207 -9.42 -4.85 0.91
C ALA A 207 -8.84 -4.70 -0.52
N MET A 208 -9.64 -4.96 -1.55
CA MET A 208 -9.25 -4.76 -2.95
C MET A 208 -8.90 -3.30 -3.25
N HIS A 209 -9.73 -2.35 -2.81
CA HIS A 209 -9.49 -0.91 -2.92
C HIS A 209 -8.13 -0.53 -2.32
N SER A 210 -7.86 -0.92 -1.07
CA SER A 210 -6.59 -0.64 -0.40
C SER A 210 -5.39 -1.27 -1.11
N HIS A 211 -5.57 -2.45 -1.70
CA HIS A 211 -4.52 -3.11 -2.49
C HIS A 211 -4.19 -2.30 -3.76
N MET A 212 -5.21 -1.87 -4.50
CA MET A 212 -5.06 -1.08 -5.73
C MET A 212 -4.47 0.31 -5.50
N LEU A 213 -4.73 0.91 -4.32
CA LEU A 213 -4.09 2.16 -3.90
C LEU A 213 -2.58 2.01 -3.62
N ASN A 214 -2.01 0.82 -3.77
CA ASN A 214 -0.57 0.56 -3.74
C ASN A 214 -0.12 0.06 -5.12
N PRO A 215 -0.06 0.94 -6.13
CA PRO A 215 -0.02 0.58 -7.55
C PRO A 215 1.17 -0.31 -7.93
N HIS A 216 2.34 -0.14 -7.31
CA HIS A 216 3.50 -1.02 -7.55
C HIS A 216 3.28 -2.43 -7.00
N SER A 217 2.73 -2.56 -5.80
CA SER A 217 2.44 -3.86 -5.18
C SER A 217 1.34 -4.59 -5.95
N PHE A 218 0.26 -3.88 -6.31
CA PHE A 218 -0.84 -4.45 -7.09
C PHE A 218 -0.41 -4.92 -8.47
N LEU A 219 0.43 -4.13 -9.17
CA LEU A 219 1.00 -4.53 -10.46
C LEU A 219 1.85 -5.79 -10.31
N GLU A 220 2.74 -5.83 -9.31
CA GLU A 220 3.63 -6.97 -9.09
C GLU A 220 2.85 -8.25 -8.78
N ASP A 221 1.84 -8.18 -7.90
CA ASP A 221 1.02 -9.34 -7.53
C ASP A 221 0.16 -9.84 -8.70
N THR A 222 -0.48 -8.93 -9.46
CA THR A 222 -1.26 -9.31 -10.64
C THR A 222 -0.37 -9.91 -11.74
N MET A 223 0.79 -9.31 -12.02
CA MET A 223 1.77 -9.86 -12.98
C MET A 223 2.27 -11.24 -12.55
N ARG A 224 2.67 -11.39 -11.28
CA ARG A 224 3.20 -12.66 -10.77
C ARG A 224 2.17 -13.78 -10.88
N GLN A 225 0.90 -13.50 -10.61
CA GLN A 225 -0.19 -14.47 -10.67
C GLN A 225 -0.75 -14.69 -12.09
N GLY A 226 -0.49 -13.77 -13.02
CA GLY A 226 -1.03 -13.78 -14.38
C GLY A 226 -2.41 -13.12 -14.52
N LEU A 227 -2.81 -12.26 -13.58
CA LEU A 227 -4.14 -11.65 -13.51
C LEU A 227 -4.26 -10.37 -14.35
N ARG A 228 -3.91 -10.46 -15.64
CA ARG A 228 -3.94 -9.29 -16.55
C ARG A 228 -5.33 -8.70 -16.68
N ALA A 229 -6.35 -9.55 -16.80
CA ALA A 229 -7.72 -9.10 -16.98
C ALA A 229 -8.21 -8.26 -15.79
N LEU A 230 -7.84 -8.65 -14.55
CA LEU A 230 -8.15 -7.88 -13.35
C LEU A 230 -7.40 -6.54 -13.32
N TRP A 231 -6.11 -6.57 -13.66
CA TRP A 231 -5.29 -5.36 -13.76
C TRP A 231 -5.83 -4.34 -14.76
N ALA A 232 -6.28 -4.81 -15.93
CA ALA A 232 -6.80 -3.95 -17.00
C ALA A 232 -8.18 -3.36 -16.66
N SER A 233 -9.02 -4.06 -15.89
CA SER A 233 -10.39 -3.62 -15.62
C SER A 233 -10.55 -2.61 -14.50
N GLY A 234 -9.67 -2.64 -13.49
CA GLY A 234 -9.84 -1.82 -12.30
C GLY A 234 -11.15 -2.09 -11.53
N LEU A 235 -11.59 -1.11 -10.74
CA LEU A 235 -12.88 -1.21 -10.03
C LEU A 235 -14.07 -0.98 -10.97
N PRO A 236 -15.15 -1.77 -10.85
CA PRO A 236 -16.33 -1.63 -11.71
C PRO A 236 -17.24 -0.47 -11.27
N TRP A 237 -16.79 0.77 -11.46
CA TRP A 237 -17.49 1.97 -10.97
C TRP A 237 -18.96 2.05 -11.37
N ARG A 238 -19.29 1.67 -12.61
CA ARG A 238 -20.68 1.65 -13.08
C ARG A 238 -21.58 0.74 -12.24
N LEU A 239 -21.10 -0.47 -11.93
CA LEU A 239 -21.85 -1.42 -11.10
C LEU A 239 -21.86 -0.99 -9.64
N LEU A 240 -20.73 -0.54 -9.11
CA LEU A 240 -20.65 -0.04 -7.72
C LEU A 240 -21.62 1.12 -7.49
N ASN A 241 -21.70 2.05 -8.43
CA ASN A 241 -22.62 3.18 -8.36
C ASN A 241 -24.11 2.76 -8.44
N SER A 242 -24.43 1.62 -9.06
CA SER A 242 -25.81 1.10 -9.10
C SER A 242 -26.22 0.32 -7.85
N VAL A 243 -25.27 -0.27 -7.12
CA VAL A 243 -25.56 -1.09 -5.93
C VAL A 243 -25.31 -0.35 -4.60
N ILE A 244 -24.57 0.76 -4.63
CA ILE A 244 -24.41 1.65 -3.48
C ILE A 244 -25.48 2.73 -3.54
N ALA A 245 -26.44 2.63 -2.63
CA ALA A 245 -27.54 3.58 -2.50
C ALA A 245 -27.04 4.98 -2.06
N LYS A 246 -27.93 5.98 -2.13
CA LYS A 246 -27.60 7.35 -1.71
C LYS A 246 -27.31 7.47 -0.22
N ASP A 247 -27.89 6.59 0.59
CA ASP A 247 -27.61 6.45 2.01
C ASP A 247 -26.41 5.53 2.29
N SER A 248 -25.57 5.29 1.27
CA SER A 248 -24.34 4.52 1.35
C SER A 248 -24.48 3.04 1.73
N ARG A 249 -25.72 2.50 1.73
CA ARG A 249 -25.93 1.05 1.86
C ARG A 249 -25.54 0.31 0.59
N TYR A 250 -24.72 -0.72 0.75
CA TYR A 250 -24.32 -1.63 -0.32
C TYR A 250 -25.31 -2.80 -0.43
N THR A 251 -26.13 -2.83 -1.49
CA THR A 251 -27.18 -3.85 -1.67
C THR A 251 -27.04 -4.55 -3.02
N VAL A 252 -26.92 -5.88 -2.98
CA VAL A 252 -26.86 -6.75 -4.17
C VAL A 252 -27.98 -7.79 -4.13
N THR A 253 -28.18 -8.52 -5.23
CA THR A 253 -29.18 -9.57 -5.30
C THR A 253 -28.75 -10.82 -4.53
N GLU A 254 -29.71 -11.67 -4.14
CA GLU A 254 -29.41 -12.93 -3.45
C GLU A 254 -28.59 -13.90 -4.32
N GLU A 255 -28.74 -13.83 -5.65
CA GLU A 255 -27.93 -14.60 -6.59
C GLU A 255 -26.46 -14.20 -6.53
N THR A 256 -26.14 -12.90 -6.44
CA THR A 256 -24.77 -12.41 -6.23
C THR A 256 -24.20 -12.98 -4.93
N LYS A 257 -24.99 -12.97 -3.85
CA LYS A 257 -24.56 -13.53 -2.56
C LYS A 257 -24.29 -15.03 -2.65
N ALA A 258 -25.20 -15.77 -3.26
CA ALA A 258 -25.06 -17.22 -3.46
C ALA A 258 -23.84 -17.56 -4.34
N HIS A 259 -23.59 -16.80 -5.40
CA HIS A 259 -22.44 -16.99 -6.27
C HIS A 259 -21.11 -16.76 -5.53
N TRP A 260 -21.03 -15.73 -4.67
CA TRP A 260 -19.87 -15.53 -3.78
C TRP A 260 -19.61 -16.73 -2.88
N VAL A 261 -20.65 -17.22 -2.20
CA VAL A 261 -20.54 -18.38 -1.29
C VAL A 261 -20.09 -19.62 -2.05
N ALA A 262 -20.72 -19.91 -3.18
CA ALA A 262 -20.38 -21.06 -4.02
C ALA A 262 -18.93 -20.99 -4.54
N ARG A 263 -18.45 -19.78 -4.88
CA ARG A 263 -17.11 -19.57 -5.44
C ARG A 263 -16.00 -19.62 -4.40
N THR A 264 -16.22 -19.04 -3.23
CA THR A 264 -15.15 -18.81 -2.24
C THR A 264 -15.22 -19.74 -1.03
N GLY A 265 -16.36 -20.40 -0.80
CA GLY A 265 -16.63 -21.16 0.41
C GLY A 265 -16.75 -20.30 1.67
N ARG A 266 -16.91 -18.97 1.52
CA ARG A 266 -17.09 -18.01 2.62
C ARG A 266 -18.52 -17.51 2.64
N ASN A 267 -19.07 -17.26 3.82
CA ASN A 267 -20.37 -16.61 3.97
C ASN A 267 -20.35 -15.23 3.32
N TRP A 268 -21.50 -14.67 2.98
CA TRP A 268 -21.59 -13.32 2.39
C TRP A 268 -21.28 -12.23 3.42
N ASP A 269 -21.81 -12.37 4.63
CA ASP A 269 -21.45 -11.51 5.76
C ASP A 269 -20.16 -12.03 6.42
N ASN A 270 -19.21 -11.11 6.65
CA ASN A 270 -17.96 -11.42 7.34
C ASN A 270 -18.22 -11.96 8.74
N THR A 271 -19.22 -11.42 9.44
CA THR A 271 -19.50 -11.77 10.85
C THR A 271 -20.07 -13.18 10.99
N GLU A 272 -20.67 -13.72 9.92
CA GLU A 272 -21.22 -15.07 9.85
C GLU A 272 -20.17 -16.13 9.51
N ASP A 273 -18.98 -15.76 9.02
CA ASP A 273 -17.89 -16.74 8.80
C ASP A 273 -17.49 -17.43 10.13
N PRO A 274 -16.92 -18.66 10.09
CA PRO A 274 -16.52 -19.38 11.29
C PRO A 274 -15.64 -18.56 12.26
N SER A 275 -15.78 -18.82 13.56
CA SER A 275 -14.97 -18.18 14.61
C SER A 275 -13.51 -18.63 14.61
N THR A 276 -13.17 -19.65 13.82
CA THR A 276 -11.82 -20.19 13.64
C THR A 276 -11.37 -20.10 12.18
N LYS A 277 -10.08 -19.86 11.97
CA LYS A 277 -9.38 -19.99 10.68
C LYS A 277 -8.65 -21.32 10.59
N GLN A 278 -8.74 -21.96 9.43
CA GLN A 278 -7.91 -23.12 9.11
C GLN A 278 -6.50 -22.65 8.69
N ILE A 279 -5.46 -23.24 9.30
CA ILE A 279 -4.05 -23.02 8.95
C ILE A 279 -3.31 -24.35 8.81
N GLN A 280 -2.34 -24.42 7.91
CA GLN A 280 -1.42 -25.56 7.82
C GLN A 280 -0.27 -25.40 8.81
N CYS A 281 0.11 -26.46 9.52
CA CYS A 281 1.32 -26.44 10.33
C CYS A 281 2.57 -26.33 9.42
N PRO A 282 3.51 -25.39 9.67
CA PRO A 282 4.74 -25.30 8.90
C PRO A 282 5.67 -26.52 9.03
N PHE A 283 5.50 -27.33 10.08
CA PHE A 283 6.41 -28.43 10.41
C PHE A 283 5.84 -29.83 10.11
N CYS A 284 4.54 -29.96 9.84
CA CYS A 284 3.92 -31.25 9.54
C CYS A 284 2.69 -31.08 8.63
N PRO A 285 2.17 -32.16 8.03
CA PRO A 285 1.02 -32.06 7.12
C PRO A 285 -0.32 -31.67 7.78
N ALA A 286 -0.39 -31.54 9.11
CA ALA A 286 -1.63 -31.31 9.82
C ALA A 286 -2.25 -29.94 9.52
N GLN A 287 -3.59 -29.93 9.43
CA GLN A 287 -4.41 -28.73 9.35
C GLN A 287 -5.00 -28.44 10.73
N ASN A 288 -4.82 -27.21 11.21
CA ASN A 288 -5.27 -26.77 12.53
C ASN A 288 -6.36 -25.71 12.38
N HIS A 289 -7.35 -25.73 13.27
CA HIS A 289 -8.34 -24.67 13.40
C HIS A 289 -7.93 -23.77 14.55
N VAL A 290 -7.62 -22.51 14.27
CA VAL A 290 -7.18 -21.52 15.26
C VAL A 290 -8.23 -20.41 15.40
N PRO A 291 -8.52 -19.90 16.60
CA PRO A 291 -9.50 -18.84 16.76
C PRO A 291 -9.02 -17.56 16.07
N TRP A 292 -9.97 -16.76 15.55
CA TRP A 292 -9.66 -15.43 15.02
C TRP A 292 -9.17 -14.49 16.11
N THR A 293 -9.78 -14.55 17.29
CA THR A 293 -9.34 -13.80 18.47
C THR A 293 -9.47 -14.63 19.73
N THR A 294 -8.61 -14.39 20.70
CA THR A 294 -8.74 -14.90 22.07
C THR A 294 -9.00 -13.78 23.09
N CYS A 295 -9.28 -12.55 22.63
CA CYS A 295 -9.56 -11.43 23.52
C CYS A 295 -10.97 -11.49 24.10
N GLY A 296 -11.90 -12.13 23.40
CA GLY A 296 -13.30 -12.18 23.81
C GLY A 296 -13.55 -13.09 25.02
N ARG A 297 -14.48 -12.69 25.87
CA ARG A 297 -14.92 -13.41 27.08
C ARG A 297 -16.43 -13.34 27.21
N ALA A 298 -17.04 -14.36 27.82
CA ALA A 298 -18.50 -14.39 27.97
C ALA A 298 -19.00 -13.18 28.77
N GLU A 299 -20.12 -12.60 28.37
CA GLU A 299 -20.65 -11.37 28.99
C GLU A 299 -20.87 -11.54 30.51
N ALA A 300 -21.39 -12.70 30.93
CA ALA A 300 -21.59 -13.01 32.34
C ALA A 300 -20.28 -12.96 33.16
N ASP A 301 -19.15 -13.33 32.55
CA ASP A 301 -17.85 -13.27 33.21
C ASP A 301 -17.33 -11.84 33.30
N VAL A 302 -17.70 -10.95 32.38
CA VAL A 302 -17.37 -9.50 32.44
C VAL A 302 -17.92 -8.89 33.73
N TYR A 303 -19.19 -9.14 34.04
CA TYR A 303 -19.81 -8.62 35.26
C TYR A 303 -19.34 -9.32 36.53
N ARG A 304 -19.05 -10.63 36.47
CA ARG A 304 -18.58 -11.39 37.64
C ARG A 304 -17.18 -10.94 38.09
N ALA A 305 -16.31 -10.61 37.14
CA ALA A 305 -14.93 -10.24 37.39
C ALA A 305 -14.49 -9.10 36.46
N PRO A 306 -14.95 -7.86 36.70
CA PRO A 306 -14.59 -6.72 35.87
C PRO A 306 -13.09 -6.45 35.98
N ALA A 307 -12.42 -6.31 34.84
CA ALA A 307 -10.99 -6.05 34.79
C ALA A 307 -10.71 -4.55 35.04
N SER A 308 -9.63 -4.25 35.74
CA SER A 308 -9.14 -2.87 35.91
C SER A 308 -8.54 -2.30 34.62
N GLU A 309 -8.20 -3.16 33.66
CA GLU A 309 -7.66 -2.80 32.34
C GLU A 309 -8.20 -3.75 31.27
N LEU A 310 -8.43 -3.22 30.05
CA LEU A 310 -8.89 -4.01 28.92
C LEU A 310 -7.84 -5.01 28.43
N GLN A 311 -8.21 -6.29 28.29
CA GLN A 311 -7.33 -7.35 27.80
C GLN A 311 -7.45 -7.52 26.27
N LEU A 312 -6.97 -6.52 25.52
CA LEU A 312 -7.07 -6.51 24.04
C LEU A 312 -5.88 -7.16 23.32
N ILE A 313 -4.94 -7.73 24.09
CA ILE A 313 -3.83 -8.52 23.57
C ILE A 313 -4.25 -9.98 23.60
N GLY A 314 -4.33 -10.59 22.41
CA GLY A 314 -4.72 -11.99 22.25
C GLY A 314 -3.75 -12.74 21.35
N ASN A 315 -3.95 -14.05 21.29
CA ASN A 315 -3.11 -15.00 20.57
C ASN A 315 -3.82 -15.63 19.37
N GLY A 316 -5.03 -15.17 19.02
CA GLY A 316 -5.76 -15.60 17.83
C GLY A 316 -5.07 -15.13 16.54
N TYR A 317 -5.51 -15.68 15.41
CA TYR A 317 -4.87 -15.37 14.11
C TYR A 317 -5.02 -13.91 13.70
N GLY A 318 -6.16 -13.28 14.02
CA GLY A 318 -6.41 -11.86 13.82
C GLY A 318 -5.91 -10.95 14.95
N ASP A 319 -5.29 -11.53 16.00
CA ASP A 319 -4.71 -10.75 17.09
C ASP A 319 -3.26 -10.35 16.83
N GLY A 320 -2.75 -9.44 17.67
CA GLY A 320 -1.38 -8.91 17.55
C GLY A 320 -0.27 -9.95 17.77
N GLN A 321 -0.53 -10.99 18.56
CA GLN A 321 0.47 -11.97 19.03
C GLN A 321 0.06 -13.41 18.71
N PHE A 322 -0.35 -13.68 17.45
CA PHE A 322 -0.75 -15.04 17.04
C PHE A 322 0.21 -16.12 17.56
N PHE A 323 -0.36 -17.11 18.27
CA PHE A 323 0.36 -18.25 18.83
C PHE A 323 -0.57 -19.47 18.92
N HIS A 324 -0.09 -20.62 18.45
CA HIS A 324 -0.80 -21.88 18.48
C HIS A 324 0.19 -23.06 18.56
N THR A 325 -0.07 -24.04 19.41
CA THR A 325 0.71 -25.28 19.44
C THR A 325 -0.01 -26.35 18.64
N CYS A 326 0.65 -26.90 17.61
CA CYS A 326 0.06 -27.90 16.75
C CYS A 326 -0.16 -29.22 17.53
N PRO A 327 -1.39 -29.74 17.65
CA PRO A 327 -1.67 -30.97 18.37
C PRO A 327 -1.03 -32.21 17.74
N SER A 328 -0.76 -32.21 16.44
CA SER A 328 -0.22 -33.38 15.74
C SER A 328 1.29 -33.58 15.92
N CYS A 329 2.08 -32.50 15.95
CA CYS A 329 3.54 -32.59 16.06
C CYS A 329 4.13 -31.88 17.29
N GLY A 330 3.30 -31.20 18.08
CA GLY A 330 3.72 -30.44 19.27
C GLY A 330 4.48 -29.15 18.98
N GLN A 331 4.74 -28.82 17.71
CA GLN A 331 5.50 -27.61 17.35
C GLN A 331 4.65 -26.34 17.45
N GLN A 332 5.32 -25.24 17.78
CA GLN A 332 4.69 -23.94 17.96
C GLN A 332 4.60 -23.16 16.64
N ASN A 333 3.40 -22.75 16.28
CA ASN A 333 3.11 -21.83 15.19
C ASN A 333 2.89 -20.43 15.79
N TYR A 334 3.61 -19.43 15.32
CA TYR A 334 3.53 -18.07 15.85
C TYR A 334 3.71 -17.04 14.74
N LYS A 335 3.38 -15.78 15.02
CA LYS A 335 3.31 -14.70 14.01
C LYS A 335 4.56 -14.58 13.14
N GLU A 336 5.75 -14.55 13.72
CA GLU A 336 7.01 -14.35 12.98
C GLU A 336 7.40 -15.55 12.10
N LEU A 337 6.84 -16.74 12.36
CA LEU A 337 7.08 -17.96 11.57
C LEU A 337 6.28 -17.98 10.26
N LEU A 338 5.11 -17.33 10.22
CA LEU A 338 4.22 -17.38 9.05
C LEU A 338 4.89 -16.80 7.79
N PRO A 339 5.57 -15.63 7.83
CA PRO A 339 6.30 -15.13 6.67
C PRO A 339 7.49 -16.00 6.25
N VAL A 340 8.15 -16.67 7.20
CA VAL A 340 9.22 -17.65 6.90
C VAL A 340 8.66 -18.81 6.09
N THR A 341 7.47 -19.29 6.48
CA THR A 341 6.76 -20.37 5.77
C THR A 341 6.39 -19.95 4.35
N ARG A 342 5.89 -18.72 4.19
CA ARG A 342 5.62 -18.13 2.87
C ARG A 342 6.89 -18.00 2.03
N PHE A 343 7.98 -17.49 2.60
CA PHE A 343 9.26 -17.35 1.89
C PHE A 343 9.75 -18.70 1.34
N ILE A 344 9.70 -19.75 2.17
CA ILE A 344 10.12 -21.10 1.76
C ILE A 344 9.20 -21.66 0.68
N HIS A 345 7.89 -21.40 0.77
CA HIS A 345 6.95 -21.75 -0.29
C HIS A 345 7.26 -21.03 -1.61
N ASP A 346 7.53 -19.72 -1.56
CA ASP A 346 7.91 -18.95 -2.75
C ASP A 346 9.25 -19.41 -3.35
N VAL A 347 10.20 -19.85 -2.52
CA VAL A 347 11.44 -20.51 -2.97
C VAL A 347 11.13 -21.86 -3.64
N ASP A 348 10.20 -22.65 -3.11
CA ASP A 348 9.80 -23.91 -3.76
C ASP A 348 9.16 -23.65 -5.14
N LEU A 349 8.31 -22.63 -5.26
CA LEU A 349 7.75 -22.20 -6.55
C LEU A 349 8.84 -21.74 -7.53
N LEU A 350 9.84 -21.00 -7.04
CA LEU A 350 10.99 -20.59 -7.83
C LEU A 350 11.78 -21.79 -8.37
N LEU A 351 12.05 -22.79 -7.52
CA LEU A 351 12.88 -23.93 -7.89
C LEU A 351 12.16 -24.91 -8.81
N ARG A 352 10.88 -25.20 -8.55
CA ARG A 352 10.11 -26.21 -9.30
C ARG A 352 9.47 -25.67 -10.58
N TYR A 353 8.95 -24.45 -10.51
CA TYR A 353 8.13 -23.86 -11.56
C TYR A 353 8.74 -22.59 -12.15
N SER A 354 9.95 -22.21 -11.71
CA SER A 354 10.64 -21.00 -12.18
C SER A 354 9.83 -19.72 -11.96
N VAL A 355 8.95 -19.69 -10.96
CA VAL A 355 8.17 -18.49 -10.61
C VAL A 355 9.08 -17.48 -9.90
N PRO A 356 9.20 -16.24 -10.36
CA PRO A 356 10.02 -15.23 -9.68
C PRO A 356 9.58 -14.97 -8.24
N MET A 357 10.54 -14.70 -7.37
CA MET A 357 10.28 -14.25 -6.01
C MET A 357 9.53 -12.90 -6.02
N PRO A 358 8.55 -12.68 -5.13
CA PRO A 358 7.97 -11.36 -4.87
C PRO A 358 9.04 -10.28 -4.69
N GLY A 359 8.81 -9.05 -5.16
CA GLY A 359 9.78 -7.95 -5.07
C GLY A 359 10.88 -7.94 -6.12
N THR A 360 10.84 -8.84 -7.11
CA THR A 360 11.90 -8.96 -8.15
C THR A 360 11.40 -8.70 -9.58
N ILE A 361 10.12 -8.35 -9.77
CA ILE A 361 9.49 -8.22 -11.09
C ILE A 361 9.60 -6.79 -11.62
N LEU A 362 9.36 -5.79 -10.78
CA LEU A 362 9.38 -4.37 -11.18
C LEU A 362 10.76 -3.74 -10.96
N THR A 363 11.10 -2.74 -11.76
CA THR A 363 12.33 -1.95 -11.54
C THR A 363 12.12 -0.99 -10.35
N PRO A 364 13.06 -0.91 -9.38
CA PRO A 364 12.86 -0.08 -8.18
C PRO A 364 12.66 1.40 -8.48
N PHE A 365 13.27 1.91 -9.55
CA PHE A 365 13.21 3.32 -9.89
C PHE A 365 11.98 3.67 -10.74
N LEU A 366 11.68 2.93 -11.81
CA LEU A 366 10.58 3.28 -12.72
C LEU A 366 9.24 2.66 -12.30
N GLY A 367 9.26 1.64 -11.44
CA GLY A 367 8.05 0.87 -11.10
C GLY A 367 7.54 -0.01 -12.23
N THR A 368 8.25 -0.08 -13.36
CA THR A 368 7.78 -0.80 -14.55
C THR A 368 8.44 -2.17 -14.67
N PRO A 369 7.81 -3.10 -15.41
CA PRO A 369 8.53 -4.19 -16.06
C PRO A 369 9.64 -3.58 -16.92
N GLY A 370 10.78 -4.23 -16.96
CA GLY A 370 11.92 -3.70 -17.66
C GLY A 370 13.14 -4.59 -17.48
N LEU A 371 13.77 -4.86 -18.61
CA LEU A 371 15.17 -5.26 -18.70
C LEU A 371 15.95 -3.96 -18.45
N SER A 372 16.56 -3.79 -17.29
CA SER A 372 17.47 -2.64 -17.13
C SER A 372 18.65 -2.88 -18.06
N ASP A 373 18.78 -2.07 -19.11
CA ASP A 373 19.95 -2.07 -19.99
C ASP A 373 21.21 -1.64 -19.23
N THR A 374 22.36 -1.99 -19.84
CA THR A 374 23.76 -1.64 -19.57
C THR A 374 24.61 -2.71 -18.87
N GLU A 375 24.81 -3.88 -19.48
CA GLU A 375 26.16 -4.46 -19.66
C GLU A 375 26.14 -5.36 -20.89
N SER A 376 26.59 -4.82 -22.01
CA SER A 376 27.01 -5.59 -23.17
C SER A 376 27.98 -6.68 -22.71
N GLY A 377 27.54 -7.94 -22.69
CA GLY A 377 28.42 -9.11 -22.54
C GLY A 377 28.55 -9.74 -21.14
N SER A 378 27.92 -9.21 -20.09
CA SER A 378 27.97 -9.84 -18.75
C SER A 378 26.70 -10.66 -18.48
N GLN A 379 26.87 -11.96 -18.25
CA GLN A 379 25.78 -12.94 -18.03
C GLN A 379 24.99 -12.74 -16.70
N SER A 380 25.08 -11.58 -16.04
CA SER A 380 24.58 -11.34 -14.69
C SER A 380 23.64 -10.12 -14.60
N PHE A 381 22.37 -10.30 -15.00
CA PHE A 381 21.32 -9.29 -14.82
C PHE A 381 21.10 -8.95 -13.34
N SER A 382 21.67 -7.86 -12.83
CA SER A 382 21.67 -7.53 -11.38
C SER A 382 20.29 -7.50 -10.70
N LYS A 383 19.20 -7.21 -11.44
CA LYS A 383 17.82 -7.18 -10.89
C LYS A 383 17.29 -8.56 -10.49
N VAL A 384 17.56 -9.58 -11.30
CA VAL A 384 17.12 -10.96 -11.01
C VAL A 384 18.11 -11.70 -10.08
N PHE A 385 19.09 -10.99 -9.54
CA PHE A 385 20.07 -11.55 -8.60
C PHE A 385 19.41 -12.32 -7.45
N PRO A 386 18.35 -11.86 -6.77
CA PRO A 386 17.75 -12.63 -5.67
C PRO A 386 17.22 -13.99 -6.13
N ASN A 387 16.59 -14.05 -7.31
CA ASN A 387 16.14 -15.30 -7.93
C ASN A 387 17.31 -16.23 -8.25
N ARG A 388 18.38 -15.70 -8.88
CA ARG A 388 19.58 -16.48 -9.19
C ARG A 388 20.28 -17.00 -7.95
N MET A 389 20.43 -16.14 -6.94
CA MET A 389 21.07 -16.48 -5.66
C MET A 389 20.35 -17.66 -5.00
N LEU A 390 19.02 -17.60 -4.88
CA LEU A 390 18.22 -18.67 -4.28
C LEU A 390 18.19 -19.95 -5.15
N ALA A 391 18.24 -19.81 -6.47
CA ALA A 391 18.20 -20.96 -7.38
C ALA A 391 19.54 -21.69 -7.51
N ARG A 392 20.67 -20.96 -7.55
CA ARG A 392 22.00 -21.49 -7.88
C ARG A 392 22.87 -21.77 -6.67
N HIS A 393 22.69 -21.05 -5.56
CA HIS A 393 23.54 -21.23 -4.38
C HIS A 393 23.06 -22.43 -3.54
N GLU A 394 23.71 -23.58 -3.73
CA GLU A 394 23.30 -24.84 -3.11
C GLU A 394 23.24 -24.79 -1.57
N GLU A 395 24.27 -24.24 -0.91
CA GLU A 395 24.30 -24.19 0.57
C GLU A 395 23.18 -23.33 1.14
N LEU A 396 22.95 -22.13 0.58
CA LEU A 396 21.84 -21.25 0.95
C LEU A 396 20.50 -21.95 0.75
N ARG A 397 20.28 -22.58 -0.42
CA ARG A 397 19.06 -23.32 -0.72
C ARG A 397 18.83 -24.43 0.31
N ASN A 398 19.85 -25.24 0.58
CA ASN A 398 19.78 -26.32 1.56
C ASN A 398 19.52 -25.77 2.97
N ALA A 399 20.15 -24.66 3.36
CA ALA A 399 19.91 -24.01 4.65
C ALA A 399 18.45 -23.54 4.78
N VAL A 400 17.92 -22.84 3.76
CA VAL A 400 16.54 -22.33 3.74
C VAL A 400 15.52 -23.47 3.75
N CYS A 401 15.66 -24.46 2.86
CA CYS A 401 14.71 -25.59 2.78
C CYS A 401 14.72 -26.45 4.05
N ASN A 402 15.84 -26.54 4.77
CA ASN A 402 15.91 -27.29 6.02
C ASN A 402 15.29 -26.55 7.22
N LEU A 403 14.99 -25.25 7.14
CA LEU A 403 14.43 -24.46 8.25
C LEU A 403 13.10 -24.98 8.79
N LEU A 404 12.30 -25.68 7.96
CA LEU A 404 11.01 -26.25 8.37
C LEU A 404 10.99 -27.78 8.44
N ARG A 405 12.12 -28.45 8.16
CA ARG A 405 12.22 -29.91 8.25
C ARG A 405 11.91 -30.39 9.69
N PRO A 406 11.13 -31.46 9.91
CA PRO A 406 10.89 -31.99 11.25
C PRO A 406 12.20 -32.27 12.00
N LEU A 407 12.30 -31.84 13.26
CA LEU A 407 13.42 -32.18 14.15
C LEU A 407 13.13 -33.45 14.95
N SER A 408 14.19 -34.09 15.47
CA SER A 408 14.06 -35.01 16.60
C SER A 408 13.52 -34.25 17.81
N ALA A 409 12.79 -34.96 18.69
CA ALA A 409 12.14 -34.38 19.88
C ALA A 409 13.08 -33.62 20.84
N THR A 410 14.40 -33.78 20.70
CA THR A 410 15.44 -33.21 21.57
C THR A 410 16.13 -31.97 21.01
N ALA A 411 15.90 -31.59 19.76
CA ALA A 411 16.58 -30.45 19.14
C ALA A 411 15.77 -29.16 19.28
N ASN A 412 16.38 -28.12 19.85
CA ASN A 412 15.79 -26.78 19.95
C ASN A 412 16.22 -25.93 18.74
N ARG A 413 15.27 -25.56 17.87
CA ARG A 413 15.57 -24.78 16.65
C ARG A 413 15.69 -23.26 16.87
N GLY A 414 15.44 -22.79 18.09
CA GLY A 414 15.24 -21.36 18.36
C GLY A 414 14.00 -20.80 17.64
N ARG A 415 13.62 -19.56 17.95
CA ARG A 415 12.56 -18.88 17.21
C ARG A 415 13.06 -18.45 15.83
N LEU A 416 12.43 -18.99 14.79
CA LEU A 416 12.60 -18.56 13.40
C LEU A 416 11.80 -17.28 13.12
N GLY A 417 12.39 -16.40 12.30
CA GLY A 417 11.74 -15.22 11.74
C GLY A 417 12.47 -14.76 10.48
N MET A 418 11.99 -13.69 9.84
CA MET A 418 12.64 -13.16 8.63
C MET A 418 14.09 -12.68 8.88
N GLU A 419 14.45 -12.34 10.12
CA GLU A 419 15.84 -12.05 10.52
C GLU A 419 16.74 -13.28 10.30
N THR A 420 16.24 -14.50 10.50
CA THR A 420 17.00 -15.73 10.24
C THR A 420 17.37 -15.84 8.76
N ILE A 421 16.40 -15.62 7.86
CA ILE A 421 16.62 -15.64 6.41
C ILE A 421 17.55 -14.50 5.98
N LYS A 422 17.34 -13.30 6.54
CA LYS A 422 18.21 -12.14 6.29
C LYS A 422 19.67 -12.46 6.62
N GLN A 423 19.95 -13.04 7.79
CA GLN A 423 21.30 -13.44 8.18
C GLN A 423 21.92 -14.48 7.24
N LEU A 424 21.13 -15.44 6.75
CA LEU A 424 21.61 -16.41 5.75
C LEU A 424 21.99 -15.72 4.43
N ILE A 425 21.16 -14.80 3.96
CA ILE A 425 21.41 -14.03 2.73
C ILE A 425 22.61 -13.07 2.91
N GLU A 426 22.71 -12.39 4.05
CA GLU A 426 23.79 -11.44 4.34
C GLU A 426 25.16 -12.13 4.29
N ARG A 427 25.30 -13.34 4.89
CA ARG A 427 26.55 -14.12 4.82
C ARG A 427 27.03 -14.36 3.38
N ILE A 428 26.11 -14.58 2.46
CA ILE A 428 26.41 -14.80 1.03
C ILE A 428 26.72 -13.47 0.36
N THR A 429 25.86 -12.47 0.52
CA THR A 429 25.97 -11.19 -0.19
C THR A 429 27.16 -10.34 0.24
N THR A 430 27.73 -10.58 1.42
CA THR A 430 28.96 -9.92 1.89
C THR A 430 30.25 -10.69 1.54
N ASN A 431 30.15 -11.89 0.97
CA ASN A 431 31.30 -12.71 0.62
C ASN A 431 31.52 -12.73 -0.91
N PRO A 432 32.55 -12.03 -1.43
CA PRO A 432 32.86 -12.02 -2.86
C PRO A 432 33.03 -13.40 -3.50
N ALA A 433 33.59 -14.38 -2.79
CA ALA A 433 33.78 -15.73 -3.31
C ALA A 433 32.44 -16.43 -3.57
N GLU A 434 31.45 -16.26 -2.67
CA GLU A 434 30.11 -16.81 -2.86
C GLU A 434 29.35 -16.11 -3.98
N LEU A 435 29.54 -14.80 -4.15
CA LEU A 435 28.98 -14.06 -5.28
C LEU A 435 29.51 -14.56 -6.63
N CYS A 436 30.82 -14.82 -6.72
CA CYS A 436 31.44 -15.43 -7.91
C CYS A 436 30.84 -16.81 -8.22
N LYS A 437 30.58 -17.64 -7.20
CA LYS A 437 29.90 -18.95 -7.39
C LYS A 437 28.49 -18.78 -7.96
N ILE A 438 27.72 -17.81 -7.50
CA ILE A 438 26.35 -17.54 -8.01
C ILE A 438 26.37 -17.13 -9.49
N ASP A 439 27.29 -16.23 -9.83
CA ASP A 439 27.40 -15.67 -11.17
C ASP A 439 28.15 -16.58 -12.15
N GLY A 440 28.79 -17.65 -11.65
CA GLY A 440 29.54 -18.61 -12.47
C GLY A 440 30.83 -18.01 -13.05
N VAL A 441 31.39 -17.01 -12.40
CA VAL A 441 32.60 -16.29 -12.84
C VAL A 441 33.80 -16.63 -11.95
N PRO A 442 35.03 -16.70 -12.50
CA PRO A 442 36.23 -16.86 -11.70
C PRO A 442 36.39 -15.69 -10.72
N PHE A 443 36.95 -15.97 -9.55
CA PHE A 443 37.28 -14.92 -8.59
C PHE A 443 38.35 -13.99 -9.16
N THR A 444 38.00 -12.72 -9.42
CA THR A 444 38.94 -11.68 -9.83
C THR A 444 39.12 -10.66 -8.72
N ARG A 445 40.28 -9.99 -8.66
CA ARG A 445 40.55 -8.93 -7.66
C ARG A 445 39.58 -7.75 -7.75
N ASP A 446 38.86 -7.60 -8.87
CA ASP A 446 37.95 -6.49 -9.13
C ASP A 446 36.51 -6.75 -8.67
N TYR A 447 36.13 -8.03 -8.45
CA TYR A 447 34.80 -8.38 -7.93
C TYR A 447 34.78 -8.25 -6.40
N LYS A 448 34.58 -7.03 -5.90
CA LYS A 448 34.70 -6.72 -4.47
C LYS A 448 33.37 -6.70 -3.69
N SER A 449 32.24 -6.46 -4.36
CA SER A 449 30.95 -6.35 -3.66
C SER A 449 29.75 -6.48 -4.61
N LEU A 450 28.58 -6.81 -4.04
CA LEU A 450 27.32 -6.90 -4.77
C LEU A 450 26.92 -5.53 -5.35
N PRO A 451 26.57 -5.41 -6.64
CA PRO A 451 26.13 -4.14 -7.24
C PRO A 451 24.94 -3.52 -6.48
N ARG A 452 24.88 -2.19 -6.43
CA ARG A 452 23.82 -1.44 -5.72
C ARG A 452 22.41 -1.84 -6.18
N THR A 453 22.23 -2.10 -7.47
CA THR A 453 20.95 -2.54 -8.05
C THR A 453 20.52 -3.91 -7.52
N ALA A 454 21.46 -4.87 -7.40
CA ALA A 454 21.20 -6.18 -6.81
C ALA A 454 20.95 -6.10 -5.29
N GLN A 455 21.63 -5.20 -4.58
CA GLN A 455 21.33 -4.93 -3.17
C GLN A 455 19.90 -4.39 -2.98
N LEU A 456 19.49 -3.43 -3.82
CA LEU A 456 18.14 -2.86 -3.77
C LEU A 456 17.07 -3.92 -4.10
N ALA A 457 17.30 -4.75 -5.13
CA ALA A 457 16.40 -5.85 -5.46
C ALA A 457 16.28 -6.88 -4.32
N THR A 458 17.40 -7.20 -3.66
CA THR A 458 17.39 -8.11 -2.49
C THR A 458 16.58 -7.52 -1.33
N ARG A 459 16.77 -6.23 -1.03
CA ARG A 459 15.98 -5.52 0.00
C ARG A 459 14.50 -5.47 -0.34
N GLN A 460 14.16 -5.22 -1.62
CA GLN A 460 12.77 -5.19 -2.09
C GLN A 460 12.11 -6.57 -2.01
N MET A 461 12.81 -7.65 -2.35
CA MET A 461 12.31 -9.01 -2.13
C MET A 461 12.05 -9.26 -0.63
N MET A 462 13.01 -8.94 0.23
CA MET A 462 12.89 -9.18 1.67
C MET A 462 11.74 -8.39 2.31
N SER A 463 11.47 -7.16 1.84
CA SER A 463 10.38 -6.33 2.37
C SER A 463 8.99 -6.93 2.14
N ARG A 464 8.83 -7.82 1.16
CA ARG A 464 7.53 -8.48 0.89
C ARG A 464 7.06 -9.41 2.00
N TYR A 465 8.00 -9.91 2.80
CA TYR A 465 7.75 -10.85 3.89
C TYR A 465 7.80 -10.18 5.28
N TRP A 466 8.46 -9.04 5.41
CA TRP A 466 8.70 -8.44 6.71
C TRP A 466 7.41 -7.95 7.36
N GLY A 467 6.94 -8.64 8.40
CA GLY A 467 5.69 -8.32 9.09
C GLY A 467 4.43 -8.52 8.24
N ASN A 468 4.52 -9.20 7.10
CA ASN A 468 3.39 -9.42 6.19
C ASN A 468 2.96 -10.89 6.20
N LEU A 469 1.73 -11.13 6.66
CA LEU A 469 1.15 -12.46 6.81
C LEU A 469 0.38 -12.94 5.58
N SER A 470 -0.08 -12.01 4.74
CA SER A 470 -0.86 -12.32 3.54
C SER A 470 0.04 -12.82 2.41
N ILE A 471 -0.54 -13.34 1.33
CA ILE A 471 0.21 -13.68 0.11
C ILE A 471 0.66 -12.46 -0.71
N PHE A 472 0.07 -11.29 -0.45
CA PHE A 472 0.27 -10.09 -1.25
C PHE A 472 1.64 -9.44 -0.97
N ALA A 473 2.11 -8.60 -1.89
CA ALA A 473 3.33 -7.80 -1.73
C ALA A 473 3.18 -6.67 -0.68
N LEU A 474 1.95 -6.41 -0.26
CA LEU A 474 1.55 -5.39 0.72
C LEU A 474 1.03 -6.05 2.01
N ASP A 475 1.36 -5.47 3.17
CA ASP A 475 0.62 -5.73 4.41
C ASP A 475 -0.77 -5.07 4.31
N LEU A 476 -1.73 -5.86 3.83
CA LEU A 476 -3.05 -5.36 3.46
C LEU A 476 -3.89 -4.97 4.67
N CYS A 477 -3.77 -5.68 5.80
CA CYS A 477 -4.43 -5.30 7.05
C CYS A 477 -3.98 -3.90 7.48
N GLY A 478 -2.66 -3.67 7.51
CA GLY A 478 -2.11 -2.36 7.83
C GLY A 478 -2.52 -1.28 6.82
N ALA A 479 -2.59 -1.61 5.52
CA ALA A 479 -3.02 -0.67 4.49
C ALA A 479 -4.49 -0.24 4.69
N VAL A 480 -5.41 -1.18 4.89
CA VAL A 480 -6.82 -0.88 5.17
C VAL A 480 -6.96 0.01 6.42
N MET A 481 -6.21 -0.29 7.47
CA MET A 481 -6.23 0.52 8.70
C MET A 481 -5.73 1.96 8.47
N ARG A 482 -4.66 2.15 7.68
CA ARG A 482 -4.16 3.50 7.33
C ARG A 482 -5.15 4.26 6.45
N GLN A 483 -5.76 3.61 5.47
CA GLN A 483 -6.79 4.19 4.61
C GLN A 483 -8.04 4.64 5.39
N GLY A 484 -8.34 4.00 6.53
CA GLY A 484 -9.45 4.39 7.40
C GLY A 484 -9.41 5.86 7.84
N SER A 485 -8.23 6.42 8.08
CA SER A 485 -8.08 7.84 8.44
C SER A 485 -8.41 8.80 7.30
N PHE A 486 -8.02 8.43 6.07
CA PHE A 486 -8.36 9.18 4.86
C PHE A 486 -9.86 9.15 4.61
N ILE A 487 -10.47 7.95 4.68
CA ILE A 487 -11.92 7.75 4.52
C ILE A 487 -12.70 8.63 5.50
N GLU A 488 -12.34 8.61 6.78
CA GLU A 488 -12.99 9.42 7.80
C GLU A 488 -12.89 10.93 7.51
N LYS A 489 -11.72 11.41 7.08
CA LYS A 489 -11.54 12.80 6.65
C LYS A 489 -12.43 13.14 5.45
N MET A 490 -12.52 12.26 4.46
CA MET A 490 -13.37 12.45 3.27
C MET A 490 -14.85 12.51 3.60
N VAL A 491 -15.34 11.62 4.47
CA VAL A 491 -16.74 11.61 4.92
C VAL A 491 -17.07 12.88 5.71
N ARG A 492 -16.17 13.34 6.60
CA ARG A 492 -16.36 14.57 7.37
C ARG A 492 -16.41 15.83 6.50
N LEU A 493 -15.72 15.85 5.36
CA LEU A 493 -15.80 16.96 4.41
C LEU A 493 -17.15 17.01 3.67
N ASP A 494 -17.82 15.86 3.58
CA ASP A 494 -19.18 15.65 3.06
C ASP A 494 -19.41 16.15 1.63
N TRP A 495 -18.41 15.95 0.74
CA TRP A 495 -18.51 16.39 -0.65
C TRP A 495 -19.59 15.70 -1.45
N LEU A 496 -19.96 14.48 -1.06
CA LEU A 496 -21.02 13.72 -1.70
C LEU A 496 -22.36 14.47 -1.65
N HIS A 497 -22.60 15.25 -0.60
CA HIS A 497 -23.81 16.02 -0.39
C HIS A 497 -23.64 17.53 -0.63
N SER A 498 -22.44 17.97 -1.06
CA SER A 498 -22.17 19.38 -1.33
C SER A 498 -22.94 19.90 -2.55
N PRO A 499 -23.74 20.98 -2.43
CA PRO A 499 -24.41 21.62 -3.56
C PRO A 499 -23.44 22.14 -4.63
N SER A 500 -22.21 22.47 -4.23
CA SER A 500 -21.12 22.91 -5.12
C SER A 500 -20.23 21.77 -5.61
N GLY A 501 -20.58 20.51 -5.32
CA GLY A 501 -19.71 19.35 -5.52
C GLY A 501 -19.16 19.22 -6.94
N GLN A 502 -19.96 19.57 -7.96
CA GLN A 502 -19.50 19.54 -9.36
C GLN A 502 -18.41 20.59 -9.64
N HIS A 503 -18.55 21.81 -9.10
CA HIS A 503 -17.54 22.85 -9.23
C HIS A 503 -16.25 22.46 -8.50
N THR A 504 -16.38 21.96 -7.27
CA THR A 504 -15.26 21.47 -6.45
C THR A 504 -14.50 20.36 -7.18
N ALA A 505 -15.21 19.36 -7.73
CA ALA A 505 -14.59 18.25 -8.46
C ALA A 505 -13.85 18.70 -9.73
N ASN A 506 -14.39 19.67 -10.49
CA ASN A 506 -13.68 20.23 -11.64
C ASN A 506 -12.36 20.91 -11.24
N ARG A 507 -12.37 21.69 -10.14
CA ARG A 507 -11.14 22.31 -9.61
C ARG A 507 -10.14 21.25 -9.15
N ILE A 508 -10.61 20.16 -8.54
CA ILE A 508 -9.79 19.03 -8.12
C ILE A 508 -9.09 18.36 -9.31
N ILE A 509 -9.80 18.13 -10.42
CA ILE A 509 -9.21 17.52 -11.63
C ILE A 509 -8.06 18.38 -12.17
N ILE A 510 -8.26 19.71 -12.22
CA ILE A 510 -7.20 20.65 -12.63
C ILE A 510 -6.00 20.59 -11.67
N LYS A 511 -6.27 20.65 -10.36
CA LYS A 511 -5.25 20.61 -9.30
C LYS A 511 -4.45 19.30 -9.31
N TYR A 512 -5.11 18.17 -9.59
CA TYR A 512 -4.46 16.87 -9.76
C TYR A 512 -3.55 16.83 -10.99
N GLY A 513 -4.00 17.36 -12.13
CA GLY A 513 -3.16 17.49 -13.32
C GLY A 513 -1.89 18.32 -13.04
N ARG A 514 -2.04 19.43 -12.32
CA ARG A 514 -0.92 20.27 -11.87
C ARG A 514 0.00 19.55 -10.89
N PHE A 515 -0.54 18.73 -9.98
CA PHE A 515 0.24 17.90 -9.08
C PHE A 515 1.13 16.89 -9.82
N LEU A 516 0.61 16.25 -10.88
CA LEU A 516 1.42 15.40 -11.75
C LEU A 516 2.52 16.18 -12.48
N GLN A 517 2.27 17.44 -12.87
CA GLN A 517 3.31 18.30 -13.43
C GLN A 517 4.41 18.63 -12.41
N VAL A 518 4.07 18.81 -11.13
CA VAL A 518 5.06 18.95 -10.05
C VAL A 518 5.93 17.70 -9.97
N MET A 519 5.34 16.51 -9.95
CA MET A 519 6.09 15.24 -9.93
C MET A 519 6.98 15.07 -11.17
N LYS A 520 6.49 15.46 -12.35
CA LYS A 520 7.26 15.44 -13.61
C LYS A 520 8.46 16.37 -13.55
N ARG A 521 8.27 17.59 -13.04
CA ARG A 521 9.31 18.63 -13.01
C ARG A 521 10.35 18.38 -11.93
N PHE A 522 9.95 17.73 -10.83
CA PHE A 522 10.79 17.49 -9.67
C PHE A 522 10.78 16.01 -9.24
N PRO A 523 11.30 15.09 -10.07
CA PRO A 523 11.17 13.63 -9.87
C PRO A 523 11.92 13.07 -8.66
N ARG A 524 12.76 13.88 -8.01
CA ARG A 524 13.52 13.52 -6.80
C ARG A 524 12.86 14.01 -5.51
N ILE A 525 11.79 14.80 -5.61
CA ILE A 525 11.07 15.34 -4.45
C ILE A 525 9.93 14.40 -4.09
N LEU A 526 9.75 14.17 -2.78
CA LEU A 526 8.52 13.60 -2.25
C LEU A 526 7.41 14.65 -2.36
N ALA A 527 6.60 14.55 -3.42
CA ALA A 527 5.43 15.40 -3.57
C ALA A 527 4.29 14.85 -2.70
N VAL A 528 3.71 15.68 -1.84
CA VAL A 528 2.64 15.28 -0.91
C VAL A 528 1.33 15.92 -1.36
N PRO A 529 0.28 15.14 -1.65
CA PRO A 529 -1.00 15.67 -2.10
C PRO A 529 -1.73 16.38 -0.95
N THR A 530 -2.53 17.40 -1.28
CA THR A 530 -3.64 17.82 -0.41
C THR A 530 -4.75 16.78 -0.45
N LEU A 531 -5.65 16.80 0.53
CA LEU A 531 -6.69 15.75 0.67
C LEU A 531 -7.58 15.61 -0.58
N ASP A 532 -7.86 16.72 -1.25
CA ASP A 532 -8.61 16.80 -2.49
C ASP A 532 -7.86 16.23 -3.71
N VAL A 533 -6.56 16.50 -3.81
CA VAL A 533 -5.68 15.91 -4.81
C VAL A 533 -5.50 14.42 -4.57
N ASP A 534 -5.42 13.99 -3.31
CA ASP A 534 -5.25 12.58 -2.94
C ASP A 534 -6.50 11.77 -3.30
N LEU A 535 -7.71 12.33 -3.13
CA LEU A 535 -8.95 11.71 -3.64
C LEU A 535 -8.88 11.46 -5.16
N ALA A 536 -8.53 12.48 -5.95
CA ALA A 536 -8.40 12.30 -7.40
C ALA A 536 -7.30 11.30 -7.75
N TRP A 537 -6.18 11.33 -7.04
CA TRP A 537 -5.08 10.41 -7.26
C TRP A 537 -5.47 8.96 -6.96
N HIS A 538 -6.12 8.70 -5.82
CA HIS A 538 -6.68 7.38 -5.50
C HIS A 538 -7.70 6.95 -6.55
N THR A 539 -8.59 7.85 -6.96
CA THR A 539 -9.60 7.57 -8.00
C THR A 539 -8.94 7.12 -9.31
N HIS A 540 -7.84 7.77 -9.72
CA HIS A 540 -7.07 7.37 -10.90
C HIS A 540 -6.42 6.00 -10.71
N GLN A 541 -5.80 5.73 -9.55
CA GLN A 541 -5.14 4.44 -9.25
C GLN A 541 -6.10 3.25 -9.31
N LEU A 542 -7.39 3.48 -9.03
CA LEU A 542 -8.45 2.46 -9.10
C LEU A 542 -8.83 2.09 -10.55
N ASN A 543 -8.19 2.71 -11.55
CA ASN A 543 -8.08 2.25 -12.92
C ASN A 543 -6.59 1.98 -13.26
N PRO A 544 -6.03 0.84 -12.81
CA PRO A 544 -4.58 0.64 -12.76
C PRO A 544 -3.90 0.66 -14.14
N GLY A 545 -4.53 0.04 -15.15
CA GLY A 545 -4.03 0.06 -16.52
C GLY A 545 -3.93 1.47 -17.10
N HIS A 546 -5.00 2.26 -16.95
CA HIS A 546 -5.00 3.66 -17.38
C HIS A 546 -3.99 4.50 -16.59
N TYR A 547 -3.97 4.36 -15.26
CA TYR A 547 -3.04 5.08 -14.38
C TYR A 547 -1.58 4.84 -14.74
N TYR A 548 -1.22 3.58 -15.01
CA TYR A 548 0.11 3.21 -15.45
C TYR A 548 0.51 3.89 -16.76
N LEU A 549 -0.32 3.77 -17.80
CA LEU A 549 -0.03 4.36 -19.11
C LEU A 549 0.02 5.88 -19.04
N TYR A 550 -0.93 6.49 -18.32
CA TYR A 550 -1.02 7.93 -18.15
C TYR A 550 0.20 8.49 -17.41
N THR A 551 0.59 7.90 -16.27
CA THR A 551 1.74 8.41 -15.49
C THR A 551 3.07 8.18 -16.21
N LEU A 552 3.24 7.07 -16.94
CA LEU A 552 4.41 6.90 -17.78
C LEU A 552 4.51 7.93 -18.89
N ARG A 553 3.40 8.22 -19.57
CA ARG A 553 3.36 9.22 -20.64
C ARG A 553 3.59 10.63 -20.10
N GLU A 554 2.84 11.01 -19.07
CA GLU A 554 2.80 12.40 -18.60
C GLU A 554 3.96 12.72 -17.65
N VAL A 555 4.37 11.78 -16.80
CA VAL A 555 5.40 11.98 -15.76
C VAL A 555 6.73 11.31 -16.11
N GLY A 556 6.73 10.26 -16.95
CA GLY A 556 7.93 9.49 -17.32
C GLY A 556 8.23 8.32 -16.38
N LYS A 557 7.36 8.05 -15.40
CA LYS A 557 7.52 7.00 -14.40
C LYS A 557 6.14 6.52 -13.94
N PHE A 558 6.04 5.23 -13.64
CA PHE A 558 4.87 4.70 -12.94
C PHE A 558 4.96 5.12 -11.47
N ILE A 559 4.12 6.07 -11.07
CA ILE A 559 4.21 6.69 -9.75
C ILE A 559 3.61 5.74 -8.70
N ASN A 560 4.32 5.57 -7.58
CA ASN A 560 3.83 4.81 -6.44
C ASN A 560 3.10 5.72 -5.45
N HIS A 561 2.20 5.15 -4.65
CA HIS A 561 1.64 5.77 -3.46
C HIS A 561 2.22 5.05 -2.24
N ASP A 562 3.16 5.69 -1.55
CA ASP A 562 3.76 5.13 -0.34
C ASP A 562 3.07 5.74 0.89
N ASP A 563 2.18 4.97 1.49
CA ASP A 563 1.38 5.37 2.65
C ASP A 563 2.10 5.14 4.00
N LYS A 564 3.39 4.76 3.97
CA LYS A 564 4.22 4.49 5.17
C LYS A 564 5.22 5.59 5.50
N VAL A 565 5.08 6.77 4.91
CA VAL A 565 5.95 7.92 5.21
C VAL A 565 5.65 8.45 6.62
N GLY A 566 6.68 8.53 7.47
CA GLY A 566 6.55 9.07 8.83
C GLY A 566 6.17 10.56 8.85
N GLU A 567 5.38 10.95 9.85
CA GLU A 567 4.71 12.25 9.97
C GLU A 567 5.65 13.45 9.78
N THR A 568 6.80 13.48 10.47
CA THR A 568 7.77 14.60 10.35
C THR A 568 8.24 14.81 8.91
N LYS A 569 8.56 13.71 8.21
CA LYS A 569 8.99 13.77 6.80
C LYS A 569 7.84 14.22 5.90
N LEU A 570 6.61 13.81 6.23
CA LEU A 570 5.41 14.19 5.49
C LEU A 570 5.13 15.69 5.59
N SER A 571 5.22 16.28 6.79
CA SER A 571 5.00 17.72 7.02
C SER A 571 6.02 18.58 6.27
N GLU A 572 7.31 18.23 6.30
CA GLU A 572 8.35 18.95 5.57
C GLU A 572 8.16 18.85 4.05
N ALA A 573 7.81 17.66 3.55
CA ALA A 573 7.56 17.40 2.15
C ALA A 573 6.28 18.10 1.65
N PHE A 574 5.24 18.19 2.50
CA PHE A 574 4.03 18.96 2.21
C PHE A 574 4.32 20.45 2.09
N ALA A 575 5.01 21.05 3.06
CA ALA A 575 5.40 22.46 3.01
C ALA A 575 6.23 22.76 1.74
N ARG A 576 7.11 21.85 1.34
CA ARG A 576 7.88 21.95 0.09
C ARG A 576 6.99 21.88 -1.14
N THR A 577 6.05 20.93 -1.18
CA THR A 577 5.10 20.76 -2.29
C THR A 577 4.23 22.01 -2.46
N SER A 578 3.70 22.56 -1.36
CA SER A 578 2.91 23.79 -1.37
C SER A 578 3.65 24.98 -1.97
N ARG A 579 4.93 25.17 -1.60
CA ARG A 579 5.76 26.25 -2.15
C ARG A 579 5.97 26.09 -3.64
N ILE A 580 6.34 24.88 -4.08
CA ILE A 580 6.55 24.58 -5.50
C ILE A 580 5.27 24.83 -6.31
N TYR A 581 4.13 24.35 -5.80
CA TYR A 581 2.84 24.53 -6.45
C TYR A 581 2.50 26.03 -6.59
N GLN A 582 2.62 26.81 -5.51
CA GLN A 582 2.37 28.25 -5.52
C GLN A 582 3.28 28.99 -6.51
N THR A 583 4.56 28.62 -6.57
CA THR A 583 5.53 29.22 -7.51
C THR A 583 5.16 28.92 -8.95
N LEU A 584 4.79 27.67 -9.27
CA LEU A 584 4.48 27.25 -10.63
C LEU A 584 3.15 27.78 -11.15
N PHE A 585 2.10 27.75 -10.31
CA PHE A 585 0.73 27.97 -10.76
C PHE A 585 0.11 29.26 -10.24
N ARG A 586 0.81 30.02 -9.38
CA ARG A 586 0.34 31.27 -8.77
C ARG A 586 -0.97 31.14 -7.98
N GLU A 587 -1.30 29.93 -7.54
CA GLU A 587 -2.49 29.60 -6.75
C GLU A 587 -2.09 28.88 -5.45
N ALA A 588 -2.88 29.08 -4.40
CA ALA A 588 -2.66 28.44 -3.11
C ALA A 588 -2.87 26.93 -3.21
N TYR A 589 -1.94 26.17 -2.64
CA TYR A 589 -2.05 24.72 -2.64
C TYR A 589 -3.05 24.23 -1.58
N ASN A 590 -3.04 24.83 -0.39
CA ASN A 590 -3.68 24.34 0.83
C ASN A 590 -5.02 25.04 1.18
N GLU A 591 -5.87 25.32 0.19
CA GLU A 591 -7.20 25.88 0.44
C GLU A 591 -8.18 24.83 0.99
N CYS A 592 -8.95 25.22 2.00
CA CYS A 592 -9.99 24.41 2.62
C CYS A 592 -11.12 24.21 1.62
N THR A 593 -11.42 22.95 1.38
CA THR A 593 -12.42 22.52 0.42
C THR A 593 -13.62 21.85 1.09
N CYS A 594 -13.82 22.02 2.41
CA CYS A 594 -14.99 21.44 3.09
C CYS A 594 -16.32 22.03 2.58
N TRP A 595 -17.40 21.27 2.70
CA TRP A 595 -18.73 21.69 2.24
C TRP A 595 -19.09 23.11 2.69
N TYR A 596 -18.83 23.46 3.96
CA TYR A 596 -19.12 24.80 4.48
C TYR A 596 -18.33 25.92 3.76
N CYS A 597 -17.04 25.71 3.50
CA CYS A 597 -16.20 26.72 2.84
C CYS A 597 -16.59 26.89 1.37
N GLU A 598 -16.85 25.78 0.67
CA GLU A 598 -17.28 25.76 -0.73
C GLU A 598 -18.66 26.40 -0.92
N GLY A 599 -19.59 26.17 0.01
CA GLY A 599 -20.95 26.75 -0.05
C GLY A 599 -20.98 28.25 0.20
N LYS A 600 -19.97 28.81 0.87
CA LYS A 600 -19.87 30.24 1.20
C LYS A 600 -18.84 31.01 0.37
N GLY A 601 -18.06 30.34 -0.48
CA GLY A 601 -16.97 30.96 -1.22
C GLY A 601 -15.84 31.49 -0.32
N ILE A 602 -15.64 30.89 0.85
CA ILE A 602 -14.64 31.34 1.84
C ILE A 602 -13.36 30.52 1.65
N SER A 603 -12.23 31.20 1.39
CA SER A 603 -10.91 30.58 1.45
C SER A 603 -10.41 30.54 2.89
N SER A 604 -10.28 29.35 3.46
CA SER A 604 -9.59 29.11 4.74
C SER A 604 -8.46 28.09 4.54
N PRO A 605 -7.42 28.03 5.39
CA PRO A 605 -6.38 27.00 5.26
C PRO A 605 -6.91 25.60 5.58
N GLN A 606 -6.50 24.56 4.84
CA GLN A 606 -6.68 23.17 5.28
C GLN A 606 -5.82 22.92 6.53
N TRP A 607 -6.45 22.53 7.63
CA TRP A 607 -5.76 21.94 8.77
C TRP A 607 -5.37 20.50 8.41
N SER A 608 -4.07 20.21 8.44
CA SER A 608 -3.43 18.93 8.07
C SER A 608 -3.79 17.79 9.03
#